data_AF-A0A932T9J5-F1
#
_entry.id   AF-A0A932T9J5-F1
#
_cell.length_a   1.000
_cell.length_b   1.000
_cell.length_c   1.000
_cell.angle_alpha   90.00
_cell.angle_beta   90.00
_cell.angle_gamma   90.00
#
_symmetry.space_group_name_H-M   'P 1'
#
loop_
_entity.id
_entity.type
_entity.pdbx_description
1 polymer ?
#
loop_
_entity_poly.entity_id
_entity_poly.type
_entity_poly.pdbx_seq_one_letter_code
_entity_poly.pdbx_strand_id
1 'polypeptide(L)'
;VWRVPLLELPNLDVVPSSQGKEAITHFQVIRRSAKFSYLRILLETGKKHQIRVHCQVAGHPIIGDSRYGALLDPMGRLGLHAEKLELIHPFTEKKLSFVSSLPKIFHLLGAGVSNGFLPVLE
;
A
#
# COMPACT_ATOMS: atom_id res chain seq x y z
N VAL A 1 10.42 -5.60 6.14
CA VAL A 1 10.30 -5.84 4.68
C VAL A 1 9.53 -7.13 4.48
N TRP A 2 8.58 -7.16 3.56
CA TRP A 2 7.87 -8.37 3.14
C TRP A 2 8.39 -8.85 1.80
N ARG A 3 8.70 -10.16 1.72
CA ARG A 3 9.16 -10.86 0.51
C ARG A 3 8.33 -12.12 0.35
N VAL A 4 7.39 -12.11 -0.59
CA VAL A 4 6.53 -13.26 -0.88
C VAL A 4 6.37 -13.35 -2.40
N PRO A 5 6.74 -14.47 -3.05
CA PRO A 5 6.51 -14.62 -4.48
C PRO A 5 5.01 -14.72 -4.76
N LEU A 6 4.55 -13.97 -5.78
CA LEU A 6 3.14 -13.81 -6.12
C LEU A 6 2.85 -14.40 -7.49
N LEU A 7 1.82 -15.25 -7.56
CA LEU A 7 1.30 -15.84 -8.78
C LEU A 7 -0.05 -15.20 -9.13
N GLU A 8 -0.17 -14.72 -10.36
CA GLU A 8 -1.44 -14.23 -10.91
C GLU A 8 -2.17 -15.40 -11.59
N LEU A 9 -3.42 -15.62 -11.17
CA LEU A 9 -4.27 -16.69 -11.65
C LEU A 9 -5.14 -16.22 -12.84
N PRO A 10 -5.68 -17.13 -13.66
CA PRO A 10 -6.53 -16.77 -14.81
C PRO A 10 -7.78 -15.95 -14.45
N ASN A 11 -8.27 -16.09 -13.22
CA ASN A 11 -9.41 -15.33 -12.70
C ASN A 11 -9.03 -13.94 -12.17
N LEU A 12 -7.80 -13.47 -12.45
CA LEU A 12 -7.24 -12.18 -12.04
C LEU A 12 -6.95 -12.05 -10.54
N ASP A 13 -7.08 -13.13 -9.77
CA ASP A 13 -6.62 -13.15 -8.39
C ASP A 13 -5.11 -13.32 -8.31
N VAL A 14 -4.55 -12.89 -7.19
CA VAL A 14 -3.13 -12.96 -6.91
C VAL A 14 -2.95 -13.66 -5.57
N VAL A 15 -2.15 -14.72 -5.57
CA VAL A 15 -1.95 -15.59 -4.42
C VAL A 15 -0.46 -15.77 -4.12
N PRO A 16 -0.08 -15.98 -2.85
CA PRO A 16 1.28 -16.39 -2.51
C PRO A 16 1.56 -17.80 -3.07
N SER A 17 2.65 -17.96 -3.81
CA SER A 17 3.02 -19.26 -4.40
C SER A 17 4.50 -19.30 -4.73
N SER A 18 5.17 -20.43 -4.49
CA SER A 18 6.58 -20.64 -4.86
C SER A 18 6.83 -20.59 -6.37
N GLN A 19 5.80 -20.78 -7.19
CA GLN A 19 5.85 -20.63 -8.66
C GLN A 19 5.60 -19.19 -9.12
N GLY A 20 5.36 -18.26 -8.19
CA GLY A 20 5.13 -16.85 -8.46
C GLY A 20 6.40 -16.07 -8.79
N LYS A 21 6.22 -14.80 -9.19
CA LYS A 21 7.32 -13.85 -9.37
C LYS A 21 7.62 -13.17 -8.04
N GLU A 22 8.89 -12.90 -7.76
CA GLU A 22 9.28 -12.21 -6.53
C GLU A 22 8.55 -10.87 -6.38
N ALA A 23 8.03 -10.63 -5.18
CA ALA A 23 7.37 -9.40 -4.80
C ALA A 23 7.93 -8.89 -3.47
N ILE A 24 8.39 -7.64 -3.45
CA ILE A 24 9.14 -7.05 -2.34
C ILE A 24 8.49 -5.72 -1.96
N THR A 25 8.08 -5.63 -0.70
CA THR A 25 7.42 -4.44 -0.14
C THR A 25 8.10 -4.01 1.14
N HIS A 26 8.58 -2.77 1.15
CA HIS A 26 9.07 -2.11 2.35
C HIS A 26 7.91 -1.42 3.03
N PHE A 27 7.81 -1.55 4.36
CA PHE A 27 6.75 -0.91 5.12
C PHE A 27 7.32 -0.37 6.43
N GLN A 28 6.70 0.71 6.88
CA GLN A 28 6.95 1.31 8.18
C GLN A 28 5.60 1.61 8.83
N VAL A 29 5.43 1.20 10.08
CA VAL A 29 4.26 1.60 10.86
C VAL A 29 4.44 3.06 11.26
N ILE A 30 3.61 3.95 10.73
CA ILE A 30 3.65 5.38 11.05
C ILE A 30 2.72 5.72 12.22
N ARG A 31 1.67 4.94 12.43
CA ARG A 31 0.73 5.12 13.54
C ARG A 31 0.01 3.82 13.86
N ARG A 32 -0.32 3.63 15.13
CA ARG A 32 -1.22 2.56 15.60
C ARG A 32 -2.42 3.19 16.31
N SER A 33 -3.57 2.53 16.20
CA SER A 33 -4.75 2.75 17.03
C SER A 33 -5.17 1.41 17.63
N ALA A 34 -6.22 1.42 18.46
CA ALA A 34 -6.73 0.18 19.06
C ALA A 34 -7.20 -0.86 18.02
N LYS A 35 -7.60 -0.42 16.81
CA LYS A 35 -8.16 -1.29 15.77
C LYS A 35 -7.38 -1.32 14.47
N PHE A 36 -6.56 -0.31 14.19
CA PHE A 36 -5.92 -0.13 12.88
C PHE A 36 -4.46 0.29 13.01
N SER A 37 -3.66 -0.03 12.00
CA SER A 37 -2.31 0.49 11.83
C SER A 37 -2.21 1.23 10.50
N TYR A 38 -1.62 2.42 10.53
CA TYR A 38 -1.28 3.16 9.33
C TYR A 38 0.15 2.81 8.94
N LEU A 39 0.32 2.43 7.68
CA LEU A 39 1.60 2.02 7.13
C LEU A 39 2.02 3.01 6.05
N ARG A 40 3.28 3.44 6.08
CA ARG A 40 3.95 3.97 4.90
C ARG A 40 4.57 2.80 4.16
N ILE A 41 4.37 2.75 2.85
CA ILE A 41 4.79 1.63 2.00
C ILE A 41 5.64 2.15 0.86
N LEU A 42 6.75 1.47 0.61
CA LEU A 42 7.61 1.68 -0.54
C LEU A 42 7.70 0.37 -1.33
N LEU A 43 7.40 0.46 -2.62
CA LEU A 43 7.43 -0.65 -3.55
C LEU A 43 8.81 -0.76 -4.19
N GLU A 44 9.50 -1.89 -3.96
CA GLU A 44 10.69 -2.26 -4.74
C GLU A 44 10.29 -2.98 -6.03
N THR A 45 9.22 -3.78 -5.96
CA THR A 45 8.55 -4.37 -7.13
C THR A 45 7.11 -3.89 -7.23
N GLY A 46 6.54 -3.88 -8.44
CA GLY A 46 5.14 -3.49 -8.69
C GLY A 46 4.26 -4.61 -9.24
N LYS A 47 4.07 -5.72 -8.51
CA LYS A 47 3.14 -6.79 -8.93
C LYS A 47 1.68 -6.40 -8.68
N LYS A 48 0.77 -6.99 -9.45
CA LYS A 48 -0.67 -6.80 -9.27
C LYS A 48 -1.08 -7.17 -7.84
N HIS A 49 -1.87 -6.30 -7.21
CA HIS A 49 -2.37 -6.46 -5.83
C HIS A 49 -1.30 -6.75 -4.76
N GLN A 50 -0.02 -6.48 -5.04
CA GLN A 50 1.09 -6.88 -4.18
C GLN A 50 0.92 -6.46 -2.71
N ILE A 51 0.62 -5.19 -2.48
CA ILE A 51 0.42 -4.66 -1.12
C ILE A 51 -0.73 -5.37 -0.42
N ARG A 52 -1.84 -5.59 -1.15
CA ARG A 52 -3.07 -6.20 -0.64
C ARG A 52 -2.81 -7.63 -0.16
N VAL A 53 -2.14 -8.43 -0.99
CA VAL A 53 -1.76 -9.82 -0.66
C VAL A 53 -0.76 -9.87 0.48
N HIS A 54 0.28 -9.02 0.47
CA HIS A 54 1.25 -9.00 1.58
C HIS A 54 0.62 -8.67 2.93
N CYS A 55 -0.27 -7.67 2.96
CA CYS A 55 -1.04 -7.32 4.16
C CYS A 55 -1.91 -8.49 4.63
N GLN A 56 -2.59 -9.19 3.70
CA GLN A 56 -3.41 -10.36 4.01
C GLN A 56 -2.57 -11.55 4.53
N VAL A 57 -1.44 -11.86 3.90
CA VAL A 57 -0.51 -12.91 4.35
C VAL A 57 0.07 -12.60 5.74
N ALA A 58 0.29 -11.31 6.05
CA ALA A 58 0.71 -10.87 7.38
C ALA A 58 -0.41 -10.92 8.44
N GLY A 59 -1.63 -11.33 8.09
CA GLY A 59 -2.80 -11.36 8.99
C GLY A 59 -3.43 -9.99 9.24
N HIS A 60 -3.08 -8.98 8.45
CA HIS A 60 -3.53 -7.59 8.60
C HIS A 60 -4.07 -7.06 7.27
N PRO A 61 -5.21 -7.58 6.77
CA PRO A 61 -5.76 -7.15 5.48
C PRO A 61 -6.10 -5.66 5.47
N ILE A 62 -5.98 -5.04 4.29
CA ILE A 62 -6.25 -3.60 4.13
C ILE A 62 -7.74 -3.34 4.36
N ILE A 63 -8.06 -2.31 5.14
CA ILE A 63 -9.45 -1.88 5.35
C ILE A 63 -10.17 -1.62 4.01
N GLY A 64 -11.43 -2.05 3.88
CA GLY A 64 -12.19 -1.96 2.63
C GLY A 64 -11.78 -2.98 1.55
N ASP A 65 -10.88 -3.91 1.85
CA ASP A 65 -10.43 -4.95 0.92
C ASP A 65 -11.18 -6.28 1.10
N SER A 66 -12.44 -6.34 0.69
CA SER A 66 -13.27 -7.56 0.82
C SER A 66 -12.67 -8.77 0.11
N ARG A 67 -12.00 -8.56 -1.04
CA ARG A 67 -11.35 -9.62 -1.81
C ARG A 67 -10.24 -10.32 -1.02
N TYR A 68 -9.49 -9.57 -0.22
CA TYR A 68 -8.36 -10.09 0.56
C TYR A 68 -8.67 -10.15 2.06
N GLY A 69 -9.95 -10.32 2.44
CA GLY A 69 -10.33 -10.71 3.80
C GLY A 69 -10.57 -9.57 4.78
N ALA A 70 -10.73 -8.32 4.32
CA ALA A 70 -11.15 -7.24 5.18
C ALA A 70 -12.62 -7.41 5.60
N LEU A 71 -12.87 -7.35 6.90
CA LEU A 71 -14.22 -7.49 7.47
C LEU A 71 -14.97 -6.15 7.60
N LEU A 72 -14.23 -5.03 7.52
CA LEU A 72 -14.74 -3.69 7.76
C LEU A 72 -14.48 -2.82 6.52
N ASP A 73 -15.48 -2.03 6.13
CA ASP A 73 -15.35 -1.00 5.08
C ASP A 73 -16.07 0.31 5.46
N PRO A 74 -15.62 1.01 6.53
CA PRO A 74 -16.22 2.27 6.95
C PRO A 74 -16.00 3.43 5.96
N MET A 75 -15.11 3.28 4.98
CA MET A 75 -14.81 4.33 3.99
C MET A 75 -15.54 4.11 2.65
N GLY A 76 -16.16 2.95 2.44
CA GLY A 76 -16.73 2.55 1.14
C GLY A 76 -15.68 2.44 0.03
N ARG A 77 -14.40 2.27 0.41
CA ARG A 77 -13.26 2.19 -0.52
C ARG A 77 -12.06 1.54 0.14
N LEU A 78 -11.15 1.05 -0.70
CA LEU A 78 -9.86 0.56 -0.26
C LEU A 78 -9.07 1.64 0.49
N GLY A 79 -8.62 1.31 1.70
CA GLY A 79 -7.71 2.11 2.52
C GLY A 79 -6.27 2.09 2.04
N LEU A 80 -6.06 2.26 0.74
CA LEU A 80 -4.77 2.34 0.08
C LEU A 80 -4.74 3.62 -0.75
N HIS A 81 -3.65 4.39 -0.62
CA HIS A 81 -3.46 5.67 -1.31
C HIS A 81 -2.01 5.79 -1.79
N ALA A 82 -1.83 6.15 -3.06
CA ALA A 82 -0.53 6.47 -3.62
C ALA A 82 -0.23 7.95 -3.37
N GLU A 83 0.61 8.24 -2.38
CA GLU A 83 0.97 9.60 -1.98
C GLU A 83 2.00 10.23 -2.93
N LYS A 84 3.00 9.45 -3.37
CA LYS A 84 4.13 9.94 -4.16
C LYS A 84 4.43 8.99 -5.31
N LEU A 85 4.72 9.56 -6.49
CA LEU A 85 5.23 8.85 -7.65
C LEU A 85 6.47 9.61 -8.18
N GLU A 86 7.59 8.91 -8.27
CA GLU A 86 8.82 9.42 -8.87
C GLU A 86 9.22 8.55 -10.05
N LEU A 87 9.59 9.18 -11.16
CA LEU A 87 10.06 8.50 -12.37
C LEU A 87 11.03 9.38 -13.14
N ILE A 88 11.87 8.75 -13.95
CA ILE A 88 12.73 9.44 -14.90
C ILE A 88 11.93 9.61 -16.21
N HIS A 89 11.80 10.85 -16.69
CA HIS A 89 11.08 11.10 -17.93
C HIS A 89 11.80 10.42 -19.10
N PRO A 90 11.14 9.56 -19.88
CA PRO A 90 11.81 8.66 -20.82
C PRO A 90 12.53 9.37 -21.97
N PHE A 91 12.14 10.62 -22.30
CA PHE A 91 12.77 11.38 -23.39
C PHE A 91 13.68 12.51 -22.92
N THR A 92 13.52 12.98 -21.68
CA THR A 92 14.27 14.16 -21.20
C THR A 92 15.23 13.81 -20.08
N GLU A 93 15.15 12.57 -19.57
CA GLU A 93 15.95 12.05 -18.45
C GLU A 93 15.81 12.85 -17.15
N LYS A 94 14.90 13.84 -17.11
CA LYS A 94 14.63 14.63 -15.93
C LYS A 94 13.85 13.80 -14.91
N LYS A 95 14.24 13.92 -13.65
CA LYS A 95 13.47 13.38 -12.53
C LYS A 95 12.15 14.13 -12.41
N LEU A 96 11.05 13.40 -12.51
CA LEU A 96 9.70 13.90 -12.25
C LEU A 96 9.22 13.38 -10.89
N SER A 97 8.51 14.22 -10.15
CA SER A 97 7.93 13.91 -8.85
C SER A 97 6.50 14.43 -8.80
N PHE A 98 5.56 13.53 -8.53
CA PHE A 98 4.15 13.82 -8.39
C PHE A 98 3.73 13.47 -6.97
N VAL A 99 3.01 14.36 -6.31
CA VAL A 99 2.52 14.18 -4.94
C VAL A 99 1.02 14.42 -4.91
N SER A 100 0.30 13.57 -4.19
CA SER A 100 -1.14 13.69 -3.95
C SER A 100 -1.43 13.57 -2.45
N SER A 101 -2.07 14.60 -1.89
CA SER A 101 -2.43 14.65 -0.48
C SER A 101 -3.32 13.48 -0.06
N LEU A 102 -3.13 13.00 1.18
CA LEU A 102 -3.98 11.95 1.75
C LEU A 102 -5.46 12.36 1.70
N PRO A 103 -6.35 11.54 1.14
CA PRO A 103 -7.77 11.87 1.08
C PRO A 103 -8.38 12.02 2.48
N LYS A 104 -9.16 13.08 2.70
CA LYS A 104 -9.76 13.40 4.03
C LYS A 104 -10.57 12.24 4.63
N ILE A 105 -11.14 11.37 3.79
CA ILE A 105 -11.90 10.18 4.24
C ILE A 105 -11.07 9.24 5.12
N PHE A 106 -9.74 9.20 4.96
CA PHE A 106 -8.85 8.40 5.80
C PHE A 106 -8.83 8.88 7.26
N HIS A 107 -9.24 10.13 7.53
CA HIS A 107 -9.35 10.66 8.89
C HIS A 107 -10.47 9.99 9.70
N LEU A 108 -11.48 9.38 9.04
CA LEU A 108 -12.56 8.63 9.72
C LEU A 108 -12.03 7.47 10.56
N LEU A 109 -10.88 6.90 10.19
CA LEU A 109 -10.24 5.80 10.88
C LEU A 109 -9.41 6.26 12.09
N GLY A 110 -9.66 7.47 12.61
CA GLY A 110 -8.96 8.06 13.75
C GLY A 110 -7.64 8.75 13.42
N ALA A 111 -7.39 9.08 12.15
CA ALA A 111 -6.25 9.92 11.78
C ALA A 111 -6.57 11.39 12.07
N GLY A 112 -6.40 11.81 13.33
CA GLY A 112 -6.03 13.18 13.62
C GLY A 112 -4.64 13.41 13.02
N VAL A 113 -4.57 13.96 11.81
CA VAL A 113 -3.33 14.44 11.22
C VAL A 113 -3.07 15.79 11.88
N SER A 114 -2.27 15.82 12.94
CA SER A 114 -1.56 17.04 13.28
C SER A 114 -0.61 17.33 12.11
N ASN A 115 -0.88 18.42 11.40
CA ASN A 115 -0.01 19.00 10.38
C ASN A 115 1.47 18.84 10.75
N GLY A 116 2.29 18.24 9.89
CA GLY A 116 3.75 18.34 10.08
C GLY A 116 4.65 17.19 9.67
N PHE A 117 4.19 16.11 9.03
CA PHE A 117 5.12 15.14 8.45
C PHE A 117 5.55 15.56 7.04
N LEU A 118 6.49 16.50 6.98
CA LEU A 118 7.40 16.61 5.85
C LEU A 118 8.10 15.26 5.71
N PRO A 119 8.09 14.61 4.53
CA PRO A 119 9.01 13.50 4.31
C PRO A 119 10.42 14.09 4.34
N VAL A 120 11.19 13.69 5.36
CA VAL A 120 12.65 13.75 5.30
C VAL A 120 13.06 13.06 3.99
N LEU A 121 13.74 13.82 3.15
CA LEU A 121 14.42 13.35 1.96
C LEU A 121 15.67 12.58 2.43
N GLU A 122 15.68 11.28 2.19
CA GLU A 122 16.88 10.54 1.77
C GLU A 122 16.47 9.60 0.64
#